data_AF-A0A1H9XCT2-F1
#
_entry.id   AF-A0A1H9XCT2-F1
#
_cell.length_a   1.000
_cell.length_b   1.000
_cell.length_c   1.000
_cell.angle_alpha   90.00
_cell.angle_beta   90.00
_cell.angle_gamma   90.00
#
_symmetry.space_group_name_H-M   'P 1'
#
loop_
_entity.id
_entity.type
_entity.pdbx_description
1 polymer ?
#
loop_
_entity_poly.entity_id
_entity_poly.type
_entity_poly.pdbx_seq_one_letter_code
_entity_poly.pdbx_strand_id
1 'polypeptide(L)'
;MQDHARWHDSDTFTPHHVREPPHRLETEALRKLVPVLALITALIASGAPARAEIRVMPEGNRNAEQPSVPGASVRRTKAGKSTFDAKYEKVRQLLATDSKLMGKIKSTARAYGIDPIHMVGAIVGEHTYNVDAYDRLQSYYVKAAAYAGDSFRFAYEGESVADFVDRPQFSVCADKKGSYALWSCRESVWDKTFRGETVGGTSFPNNRFSAVFFQPFYAGQTFGLGQINPLTALMMTDTVARVSGYERLDENSAAEVYKAIMDPDQSLAYMAAVIRHSIDVYRSVADIDISNNPGITATLYNIGNPDQRAAALAAKNRSGTVEWPEENYYGWLVNEKLPELKALL
;
A
#
# COMPACT_ATOMS: atom_id res chain seq x y z
N MET A 1 13.85 -45.48 46.90
CA MET A 1 15.17 -46.08 46.65
C MET A 1 16.06 -44.96 46.16
N GLN A 2 16.59 -44.12 47.04
CA GLN A 2 17.84 -44.25 47.82
C GLN A 2 19.11 -44.20 46.94
N ASP A 3 19.80 -43.05 47.02
CA ASP A 3 21.26 -42.89 47.16
C ASP A 3 21.49 -41.40 47.53
N HIS A 4 21.90 -41.05 48.77
CA HIS A 4 23.28 -40.95 49.29
C HIS A 4 24.22 -40.22 48.30
N ALA A 5 25.04 -39.23 48.62
CA ALA A 5 25.59 -38.58 49.80
C ALA A 5 26.29 -37.29 49.24
N ARG A 6 26.88 -36.32 49.95
CA ARG A 6 27.78 -36.36 51.09
C ARG A 6 28.15 -34.88 51.38
N TRP A 7 28.12 -34.48 52.65
CA TRP A 7 28.76 -33.25 53.13
C TRP A 7 30.10 -33.62 53.80
N HIS A 8 31.11 -32.78 53.63
CA HIS A 8 32.37 -32.67 54.38
C HIS A 8 32.81 -31.20 54.18
N ASP A 9 33.44 -30.50 55.11
CA ASP A 9 33.64 -30.68 56.54
C ASP A 9 33.99 -29.31 57.11
N SER A 10 33.70 -29.16 58.40
CA SER A 10 34.36 -28.33 59.43
C SER A 10 35.42 -27.28 59.02
N ASP A 11 35.31 -26.04 59.53
CA ASP A 11 36.01 -25.72 60.79
C ASP A 11 35.68 -24.35 61.40
N THR A 12 35.34 -24.45 62.70
CA THR A 12 35.56 -23.56 63.85
C THR A 12 35.93 -22.06 63.66
N PHE A 13 35.02 -21.19 64.13
CA PHE A 13 35.26 -19.75 64.33
C PHE A 13 35.22 -19.42 65.83
N THR A 14 36.28 -18.79 66.35
CA THR A 14 36.27 -18.04 67.62
C THR A 14 36.60 -16.57 67.36
N PRO A 15 36.13 -15.63 68.22
CA PRO A 15 35.75 -14.29 67.80
C PRO A 15 36.79 -13.22 68.16
N HIS A 16 36.96 -12.21 67.30
CA HIS A 16 37.58 -10.95 67.68
C HIS A 16 36.98 -9.73 66.98
N HIS A 17 36.63 -8.76 67.82
CA HIS A 17 36.53 -7.31 67.61
C HIS A 17 35.95 -6.75 66.31
N VAL A 18 34.74 -6.20 66.46
CA VAL A 18 34.16 -5.17 65.60
C VAL A 18 35.12 -3.98 65.48
N ARG A 19 35.65 -3.77 64.28
CA ARG A 19 36.15 -2.47 63.82
C ARG A 19 35.17 -1.94 62.79
N GLU A 20 34.62 -0.75 63.04
CA GLU A 20 33.79 -0.02 62.08
C GLU A 20 34.60 0.31 60.81
N PRO A 21 34.02 0.20 59.60
CA PRO A 21 34.66 0.61 58.36
C PRO A 21 34.53 2.13 58.12
N PRO A 22 35.42 2.73 57.31
CA PRO A 22 35.49 4.18 57.13
C PRO A 22 34.43 4.68 56.14
N HIS A 23 33.25 5.06 56.64
CA HIS A 23 32.10 5.48 55.80
C HIS A 23 32.17 6.91 55.18
N ARG A 24 33.26 7.66 55.31
CA ARG A 24 33.30 9.08 54.93
C ARG A 24 33.82 9.42 53.52
N LEU A 25 34.67 8.58 52.91
CA LEU A 25 35.28 8.92 51.60
C LEU A 25 34.44 8.42 50.40
N GLU A 26 33.77 7.28 50.53
CA GLU A 26 32.91 6.74 49.45
C GLU A 26 31.63 7.58 49.23
N THR A 27 31.14 8.23 50.28
CA THR A 27 29.91 9.04 50.24
C THR A 27 30.08 10.38 49.53
N GLU A 28 31.27 10.98 49.51
CA GLU A 28 31.53 12.21 48.77
C GLU A 28 31.76 11.97 47.27
N ALA A 29 32.43 10.88 46.90
CA ALA A 29 32.63 10.49 45.50
C ALA A 29 31.29 10.13 44.83
N LEU A 30 30.43 9.34 45.51
CA LEU A 30 29.08 9.05 45.04
C LEU A 30 28.22 10.32 44.94
N ARG A 31 28.29 11.23 45.93
CA ARG A 31 27.53 12.51 45.92
C ARG A 31 27.93 13.43 44.76
N LYS A 32 29.18 13.38 44.29
CA LYS A 32 29.65 14.16 43.13
C LYS A 32 29.34 13.50 41.78
N LEU A 33 29.18 12.17 41.74
CA LEU A 33 28.81 11.42 40.53
C LEU A 33 27.32 11.52 40.19
N VAL A 34 26.45 11.56 41.20
CA VAL A 34 24.99 11.69 41.01
C VAL A 34 24.58 12.93 40.19
N PRO A 35 25.06 14.16 40.46
CA PRO A 35 24.69 15.32 39.66
C PRO A 35 25.29 15.27 38.24
N VAL A 36 26.47 14.67 38.05
CA VAL A 36 27.10 14.51 36.73
C VAL A 36 26.33 13.49 35.87
N LEU A 37 25.90 12.38 36.46
CA LEU A 37 25.10 11.37 35.76
C LEU A 37 23.69 11.90 35.42
N ALA A 38 23.10 12.72 36.29
CA ALA A 38 21.84 13.42 36.04
C ALA A 38 21.96 14.47 34.92
N LEU A 39 23.09 15.18 34.84
CA LEU A 39 23.36 16.14 33.76
C LEU A 39 23.55 15.43 32.40
N ILE A 40 24.25 14.29 32.39
CA ILE A 40 24.45 13.47 31.19
C ILE A 40 23.12 12.87 30.69
N THR A 41 22.23 12.42 31.59
CA THR A 41 20.88 11.96 31.19
C THR A 41 20.01 13.10 30.68
N ALA A 42 20.11 14.30 31.23
CA ALA A 42 19.41 15.48 30.72
C ALA A 42 19.91 15.93 29.33
N LEU A 43 21.22 15.84 29.07
CA LEU A 43 21.83 16.17 27.78
C LEU A 43 21.52 15.13 26.68
N ILE A 44 21.34 13.85 27.04
CA ILE A 44 20.92 12.80 26.11
C ILE A 44 19.42 12.90 25.78
N ALA A 45 18.58 13.33 26.74
CA ALA A 45 17.14 13.50 26.53
C ALA A 45 16.78 14.68 25.60
N SER A 46 17.63 15.71 25.51
CA SER A 46 17.44 16.86 24.62
C SER A 46 17.72 16.60 23.13
N GLY A 47 18.24 15.42 22.77
CA GLY A 47 18.59 15.06 21.39
C GLY A 47 17.56 14.19 20.66
N ALA A 48 16.43 13.84 21.28
CA ALA A 48 15.39 13.09 20.59
C ALA A 48 14.80 13.97 19.47
N PRO A 49 14.81 13.54 18.20
CA PRO A 49 14.13 14.28 17.16
C PRO A 49 12.66 14.40 17.55
N ALA A 50 12.14 15.63 17.63
CA ALA A 50 10.71 15.83 17.76
C ALA A 50 10.05 15.06 16.62
N ARG A 51 9.25 14.03 16.93
CA ARG A 51 8.43 13.37 15.92
C ARG A 51 7.55 14.47 15.32
N ALA A 52 7.63 14.64 14.01
CA ALA A 52 6.71 15.54 13.32
C ALA A 52 5.28 15.15 13.73
N GLU A 53 4.50 16.15 14.16
CA GLU A 53 3.12 15.93 14.52
C GLU A 53 2.37 15.40 13.30
N ILE A 54 1.71 14.25 13.44
CA ILE A 54 0.91 13.67 12.36
C ILE A 54 -0.27 14.61 12.10
N ARG A 55 -0.31 15.18 10.90
CA ARG A 55 -1.33 16.13 10.50
C ARG A 55 -2.54 15.37 9.93
N VAL A 56 -3.70 15.56 10.54
CA VAL A 56 -4.94 14.95 10.03
C VAL A 56 -5.45 15.76 8.85
N MET A 57 -5.63 15.10 7.72
CA MET A 57 -6.18 15.74 6.53
C MET A 57 -7.66 16.09 6.72
N PRO A 58 -8.09 17.33 6.42
CA PRO A 58 -9.50 17.70 6.43
C PRO A 58 -10.34 16.89 5.44
N GLU A 59 -11.61 16.65 5.77
CA GLU A 59 -12.61 16.12 4.84
C GLU A 59 -12.89 17.10 3.68
N GLY A 60 -13.33 16.56 2.54
CA GLY A 60 -13.80 17.33 1.40
C GLY A 60 -12.70 17.79 0.44
N ASN A 61 -13.11 18.57 -0.56
CA ASN A 61 -12.27 18.98 -1.68
C ASN A 61 -11.29 20.10 -1.33
N ARG A 62 -10.06 19.98 -1.82
CA ARG A 62 -9.09 21.09 -1.82
C ARG A 62 -9.29 22.05 -2.98
N ASN A 63 -9.71 21.52 -4.12
CA ASN A 63 -10.00 22.31 -5.32
C ASN A 63 -11.48 22.71 -5.36
N ALA A 64 -11.76 23.99 -5.65
CA ALA A 64 -13.14 24.49 -5.76
C ALA A 64 -13.90 23.87 -6.95
N GLU A 65 -13.17 23.60 -8.03
CA GLU A 65 -13.70 22.98 -9.24
C GLU A 65 -13.01 21.65 -9.51
N GLN A 66 -13.69 20.77 -10.23
CA GLN A 66 -13.14 19.48 -10.60
C GLN A 66 -11.91 19.65 -11.49
N PRO A 67 -10.77 19.00 -11.16
CA PRO A 67 -9.62 18.93 -12.07
C PRO A 67 -10.00 18.31 -13.43
N SER A 68 -9.25 18.65 -14.48
CA SER A 68 -9.58 18.19 -15.84
C SER A 68 -9.63 16.67 -15.95
N VAL A 69 -10.71 16.15 -16.53
CA VAL A 69 -10.85 14.73 -16.85
C VAL A 69 -10.02 14.37 -18.10
N PRO A 70 -9.17 13.33 -18.06
CA PRO A 70 -8.37 12.92 -19.21
C PRO A 70 -9.21 12.63 -20.46
N GLY A 71 -8.72 13.08 -21.62
CA GLY A 71 -9.43 12.91 -22.90
C GLY A 71 -9.73 11.45 -23.27
N ALA A 72 -8.92 10.49 -22.81
CA ALA A 72 -9.20 9.07 -23.00
C ALA A 72 -10.51 8.62 -22.30
N SER A 73 -10.75 9.09 -21.08
CA SER A 73 -11.98 8.81 -20.32
C SER A 73 -13.20 9.43 -20.98
N VAL A 74 -13.06 10.66 -21.50
CA VAL A 74 -14.10 11.34 -22.29
C VAL A 74 -14.44 10.55 -23.56
N ARG A 75 -13.41 10.15 -24.33
CA ARG A 75 -13.61 9.37 -25.58
C ARG A 75 -14.29 8.04 -25.32
N ARG A 76 -13.87 7.28 -24.29
CA ARG A 76 -14.51 6.00 -23.92
C ARG A 76 -15.97 6.18 -23.55
N THR A 77 -16.28 7.20 -22.75
CA THR A 77 -17.65 7.48 -22.30
C THR A 77 -18.55 7.86 -23.48
N LYS A 78 -18.05 8.68 -24.41
CA LYS A 78 -18.75 9.00 -25.67
C LYS A 78 -18.93 7.78 -26.57
N ALA A 79 -17.92 6.93 -26.70
CA ALA A 79 -17.99 5.70 -27.50
C ALA A 79 -19.05 4.72 -26.94
N GLY A 80 -19.18 4.66 -25.61
CA GLY A 80 -20.25 3.94 -24.93
C GLY A 80 -21.62 4.65 -24.93
N LYS A 81 -21.77 5.77 -25.66
CA LYS A 81 -22.99 6.58 -25.74
C LYS A 81 -23.58 6.95 -24.37
N SER A 82 -22.73 7.30 -23.42
CA SER A 82 -23.10 7.62 -22.05
C SER A 82 -22.53 8.97 -21.59
N THR A 83 -22.81 9.37 -20.35
CA THR A 83 -22.26 10.54 -19.66
C THR A 83 -21.64 10.12 -18.33
N PHE A 84 -20.78 10.96 -17.73
CA PHE A 84 -20.23 10.64 -16.41
C PHE A 84 -21.33 10.59 -15.34
N ASP A 85 -22.30 11.49 -15.37
CA ASP A 85 -23.43 11.48 -14.42
C ASP A 85 -24.25 10.18 -14.52
N ALA A 86 -24.54 9.72 -15.74
CA ALA A 86 -25.26 8.47 -15.94
C ALA A 86 -24.47 7.26 -15.42
N LYS A 87 -23.13 7.28 -15.58
CA LYS A 87 -22.25 6.23 -15.07
C LYS A 87 -22.14 6.26 -13.55
N TYR A 88 -22.05 7.46 -12.95
CA TYR A 88 -22.09 7.66 -11.51
C TYR A 88 -23.38 7.09 -10.92
N GLU A 89 -24.54 7.47 -11.48
CA GLU A 89 -25.83 7.01 -10.97
C GLU A 89 -25.97 5.49 -11.09
N LYS A 90 -25.48 4.90 -12.18
CA LYS A 90 -25.48 3.46 -12.39
C LYS A 90 -24.67 2.70 -11.34
N VAL A 91 -23.45 3.15 -11.02
CA VAL A 91 -22.65 2.50 -9.96
C VAL A 91 -23.22 2.77 -8.57
N ARG A 92 -23.73 3.97 -8.30
CA ARG A 92 -24.39 4.31 -7.04
C ARG A 92 -25.62 3.43 -6.80
N GLN A 93 -26.46 3.24 -7.82
CA GLN A 93 -27.63 2.37 -7.75
C GLN A 93 -27.25 0.90 -7.55
N LEU A 94 -26.22 0.40 -8.23
CA LEU A 94 -25.69 -0.95 -8.00
C LEU A 94 -25.33 -1.15 -6.52
N LEU A 95 -24.54 -0.23 -5.95
CA LEU A 95 -24.15 -0.30 -4.54
C LEU A 95 -25.34 -0.15 -3.59
N ALA A 96 -26.31 0.70 -3.91
CA ALA A 96 -27.51 0.89 -3.10
C ALA A 96 -28.44 -0.34 -3.08
N THR A 97 -28.47 -1.12 -4.16
CA THR A 97 -29.41 -2.25 -4.33
C THR A 97 -28.79 -3.60 -4.01
N ASP A 98 -27.48 -3.77 -4.18
CA ASP A 98 -26.77 -5.01 -3.86
C ASP A 98 -26.26 -5.01 -2.41
N SER A 99 -27.15 -5.36 -1.48
CA SER A 99 -26.84 -5.45 -0.05
C SER A 99 -25.78 -6.52 0.27
N LYS A 100 -25.66 -7.56 -0.55
CA LYS A 100 -24.64 -8.60 -0.38
C LYS A 100 -23.25 -8.07 -0.72
N LEU A 101 -23.13 -7.35 -1.83
CA LEU A 101 -21.90 -6.65 -2.20
C LEU A 101 -21.50 -5.63 -1.13
N MET A 102 -22.44 -4.79 -0.69
CA MET A 102 -22.17 -3.82 0.39
C MET A 102 -21.75 -4.50 1.69
N GLY A 103 -22.36 -5.63 2.04
CA GLY A 103 -21.94 -6.44 3.19
C GLY A 103 -20.50 -6.92 3.06
N LYS A 104 -20.10 -7.40 1.88
CA LYS A 104 -18.71 -7.79 1.59
C LYS A 104 -17.75 -6.61 1.67
N ILE A 105 -18.09 -5.46 1.08
CA ILE A 105 -17.27 -4.23 1.17
C ILE A 105 -17.04 -3.84 2.64
N LYS A 106 -18.09 -3.79 3.46
CA LYS A 106 -17.99 -3.44 4.89
C LYS A 106 -17.15 -4.46 5.68
N SER A 107 -17.33 -5.75 5.41
CA SER A 107 -16.56 -6.82 6.05
C SER A 107 -15.07 -6.74 5.70
N THR A 108 -14.76 -6.60 4.40
CA THR A 108 -13.39 -6.49 3.92
C THR A 108 -12.73 -5.22 4.45
N ALA A 109 -13.39 -4.06 4.36
CA ALA A 109 -12.86 -2.80 4.90
C ALA A 109 -12.48 -2.93 6.39
N ARG A 110 -13.34 -3.56 7.19
CA ARG A 110 -13.10 -3.83 8.61
C ARG A 110 -11.87 -4.72 8.81
N ALA A 111 -11.71 -5.79 8.04
CA ALA A 111 -10.55 -6.70 8.14
C ALA A 111 -9.22 -5.97 7.87
N TYR A 112 -9.22 -4.98 6.99
CA TYR A 112 -8.05 -4.17 6.64
C TYR A 112 -7.91 -2.90 7.49
N GLY A 113 -8.82 -2.65 8.44
CA GLY A 113 -8.76 -1.47 9.31
C GLY A 113 -8.91 -0.15 8.55
N ILE A 114 -9.81 -0.10 7.56
CA ILE A 114 -10.17 1.11 6.82
C ILE A 114 -11.67 1.38 6.92
N ASP A 115 -12.09 2.65 6.84
CA ASP A 115 -13.50 2.98 6.68
C ASP A 115 -13.99 2.47 5.31
N PRO A 116 -15.13 1.73 5.24
CA PRO A 116 -15.66 1.25 3.96
C PRO A 116 -15.94 2.35 2.92
N ILE A 117 -16.06 3.61 3.32
CA ILE A 117 -16.21 4.74 2.39
C ILE A 117 -15.04 4.87 1.42
N HIS A 118 -13.82 4.49 1.81
CA HIS A 118 -12.67 4.51 0.91
C HIS A 118 -12.82 3.49 -0.22
N MET A 119 -13.36 2.31 0.08
CA MET A 119 -13.64 1.30 -0.94
C MET A 119 -14.79 1.76 -1.85
N VAL A 120 -15.88 2.27 -1.27
CA VAL A 120 -16.99 2.85 -2.05
C VAL A 120 -16.48 3.96 -2.99
N GLY A 121 -15.65 4.88 -2.49
CA GLY A 121 -15.06 5.96 -3.28
C GLY A 121 -14.22 5.46 -4.44
N ALA A 122 -13.35 4.46 -4.22
CA ALA A 122 -12.55 3.86 -5.29
C ALA A 122 -13.41 3.14 -6.35
N ILE A 123 -14.46 2.40 -5.97
CA ILE A 123 -15.40 1.78 -6.92
C ILE A 123 -16.18 2.85 -7.70
N VAL A 124 -16.66 3.89 -7.04
CA VAL A 124 -17.44 4.96 -7.68
C VAL A 124 -16.58 5.74 -8.66
N GLY A 125 -15.36 6.13 -8.28
CA GLY A 125 -14.38 6.68 -9.21
C GLY A 125 -14.20 5.72 -10.38
N GLU A 126 -13.72 4.49 -10.08
CA GLU A 126 -13.84 3.26 -10.87
C GLU A 126 -14.69 3.38 -12.13
N HIS A 127 -15.97 3.21 -11.83
CA HIS A 127 -17.00 3.00 -12.79
C HIS A 127 -17.61 4.31 -13.32
N THR A 128 -17.24 5.46 -12.75
CA THR A 128 -17.62 6.76 -13.33
C THR A 128 -16.73 7.12 -14.51
N TYR A 129 -15.40 7.09 -14.40
CA TYR A 129 -14.54 7.60 -15.49
C TYR A 129 -13.79 6.55 -16.30
N ASN A 130 -13.59 5.33 -15.80
CA ASN A 130 -12.73 4.36 -16.50
C ASN A 130 -13.53 3.27 -17.20
N VAL A 131 -14.40 2.58 -16.46
CA VAL A 131 -15.17 1.42 -16.93
C VAL A 131 -16.66 1.57 -16.64
N ASP A 132 -17.51 0.66 -17.12
CA ASP A 132 -18.94 0.59 -16.77
C ASP A 132 -19.17 -0.61 -15.83
N ALA A 133 -20.02 -0.45 -14.80
CA ALA A 133 -20.25 -1.40 -13.71
C ALA A 133 -20.94 -2.71 -14.12
N TYR A 134 -21.81 -2.69 -15.14
CA TYR A 134 -22.61 -3.88 -15.50
C TYR A 134 -22.02 -4.73 -16.63
N ASP A 135 -21.11 -4.20 -17.44
CA ASP A 135 -20.68 -4.85 -18.70
C ASP A 135 -19.78 -6.08 -18.53
N ARG A 136 -19.47 -6.54 -17.30
CA ARG A 136 -18.23 -7.31 -17.12
C ARG A 136 -18.20 -8.60 -16.33
N LEU A 137 -19.19 -8.99 -15.53
CA LEU A 137 -19.10 -10.33 -14.92
C LEU A 137 -19.04 -11.42 -16.00
N GLN A 138 -19.86 -11.33 -17.05
CA GLN A 138 -19.80 -12.28 -18.18
C GLN A 138 -18.53 -12.12 -19.04
N SER A 139 -18.07 -10.89 -19.32
CA SER A 139 -16.84 -10.72 -20.11
C SER A 139 -15.58 -11.09 -19.35
N TYR A 140 -15.57 -11.06 -18.02
CA TYR A 140 -14.46 -11.57 -17.22
C TYR A 140 -14.33 -13.09 -17.31
N TYR A 141 -15.43 -13.84 -17.31
CA TYR A 141 -15.35 -15.30 -17.52
C TYR A 141 -14.83 -15.65 -18.91
N VAL A 142 -15.27 -14.93 -19.95
CA VAL A 142 -14.74 -15.11 -21.32
C VAL A 142 -13.24 -14.79 -21.38
N LYS A 143 -12.80 -13.73 -20.70
CA LYS A 143 -11.37 -13.40 -20.61
C LYS A 143 -10.60 -14.43 -19.82
N ALA A 144 -11.13 -14.90 -18.68
CA ALA A 144 -10.52 -15.95 -17.85
C ALA A 144 -10.27 -17.23 -18.67
N ALA A 145 -11.19 -17.60 -19.57
CA ALA A 145 -10.98 -18.72 -20.48
C ALA A 145 -9.79 -18.51 -21.43
N ALA A 146 -9.53 -17.28 -21.89
CA ALA A 146 -8.34 -16.95 -22.68
C ALA A 146 -7.04 -17.07 -21.88
N TYR A 147 -7.12 -17.09 -20.54
CA TYR A 147 -5.98 -17.24 -19.62
C TYR A 147 -5.79 -18.67 -19.10
N ALA A 148 -6.61 -19.62 -19.53
CA ALA A 148 -6.58 -21.01 -19.05
C ALA A 148 -5.68 -21.96 -19.88
N GLY A 149 -4.90 -21.43 -20.84
CA GLY A 149 -4.01 -22.23 -21.70
C GLY A 149 -2.57 -22.32 -21.17
N ASP A 150 -1.88 -23.43 -21.45
CA ASP A 150 -0.51 -23.74 -20.98
C ASP A 150 0.58 -22.74 -21.44
N SER A 151 0.28 -21.86 -22.40
CA SER A 151 1.20 -20.83 -22.88
C SER A 151 1.07 -19.48 -22.15
N PHE A 152 0.14 -19.37 -21.20
CA PHE A 152 -0.14 -18.11 -20.54
C PHE A 152 0.89 -17.78 -19.45
N ARG A 153 1.72 -16.77 -19.73
CA ARG A 153 2.78 -16.28 -18.83
C ARG A 153 2.95 -14.77 -18.92
N PHE A 154 3.54 -14.17 -17.89
CA PHE A 154 3.98 -12.77 -17.92
C PHE A 154 5.29 -12.67 -18.70
N ALA A 155 5.26 -11.99 -19.84
CA ALA A 155 6.38 -11.93 -20.77
C ALA A 155 6.29 -10.73 -21.71
N TYR A 156 7.44 -10.31 -22.23
CA TYR A 156 7.57 -9.33 -23.30
C TYR A 156 8.51 -9.90 -24.38
N GLU A 157 8.08 -9.87 -25.65
CA GLU A 157 8.85 -10.39 -26.80
C GLU A 157 9.45 -11.80 -26.58
N GLY A 158 8.76 -12.64 -25.81
CA GLY A 158 9.19 -14.01 -25.51
C GLY A 158 10.06 -14.16 -24.26
N GLU A 159 10.58 -13.09 -23.67
CA GLU A 159 11.30 -13.12 -22.39
C GLU A 159 10.30 -13.10 -21.22
N SER A 160 10.42 -14.02 -20.26
CA SER A 160 9.53 -14.00 -19.09
C SER A 160 9.87 -12.83 -18.16
N VAL A 161 8.92 -12.40 -17.33
CA VAL A 161 9.21 -11.36 -16.34
C VAL A 161 10.24 -11.81 -15.32
N ALA A 162 10.28 -13.10 -14.97
CA ALA A 162 11.26 -13.68 -14.07
C ALA A 162 12.68 -13.55 -14.66
N ASP A 163 12.88 -13.99 -15.90
CA ASP A 163 14.17 -13.86 -16.59
C ASP A 163 14.59 -12.39 -16.73
N PHE A 164 13.63 -11.51 -17.03
CA PHE A 164 13.90 -10.09 -17.22
C PHE A 164 14.37 -9.40 -15.93
N VAL A 165 13.76 -9.71 -14.78
CA VAL A 165 14.11 -9.09 -13.49
C VAL A 165 15.34 -9.72 -12.84
N ASP A 166 15.91 -10.78 -13.41
CA ASP A 166 17.20 -11.37 -13.01
C ASP A 166 18.41 -10.63 -13.60
N ARG A 167 18.19 -9.66 -14.49
CA ARG A 167 19.26 -8.86 -15.09
C ARG A 167 20.03 -8.03 -14.04
N PRO A 168 21.34 -7.75 -14.26
CA PRO A 168 22.17 -7.03 -13.27
C PRO A 168 21.63 -5.66 -12.84
N GLN A 169 20.87 -4.97 -13.69
CA GLN A 169 20.24 -3.69 -13.40
C GLN A 169 19.28 -3.78 -12.20
N PHE A 170 18.69 -4.95 -11.95
CA PHE A 170 17.77 -5.19 -10.84
C PHE A 170 18.45 -5.62 -9.53
N SER A 171 19.78 -5.78 -9.52
CA SER A 171 20.54 -6.17 -8.31
C SER A 171 20.29 -5.25 -7.11
N VAL A 172 19.99 -3.98 -7.34
CA VAL A 172 19.60 -3.00 -6.30
C VAL A 172 18.30 -3.35 -5.54
N CYS A 173 17.52 -4.29 -6.08
CA CYS A 173 16.27 -4.76 -5.50
C CYS A 173 16.41 -6.06 -4.70
N ALA A 174 17.58 -6.72 -4.71
CA ALA A 174 17.77 -8.03 -4.08
C ALA A 174 17.49 -8.04 -2.57
N ASP A 175 17.85 -6.97 -1.87
CA ASP A 175 17.66 -6.86 -0.41
C ASP A 175 16.28 -6.33 0.01
N LYS A 176 15.36 -6.10 -0.95
CA LYS A 176 14.02 -5.60 -0.62
C LYS A 176 13.21 -6.69 0.06
N LYS A 177 12.67 -6.35 1.23
CA LYS A 177 11.84 -7.26 2.03
C LYS A 177 10.37 -7.06 1.70
N GLY A 178 9.70 -8.17 1.41
CA GLY A 178 8.28 -8.22 1.10
C GLY A 178 7.97 -7.80 -0.34
N SER A 179 6.84 -8.29 -0.84
CA SER A 179 6.47 -8.20 -2.25
C SER A 179 6.29 -6.76 -2.71
N TYR A 180 5.75 -5.88 -1.87
CA TYR A 180 5.57 -4.47 -2.24
C TYR A 180 6.90 -3.79 -2.54
N ALA A 181 7.84 -3.81 -1.60
CA ALA A 181 9.13 -3.14 -1.73
C ALA A 181 9.95 -3.72 -2.89
N LEU A 182 9.85 -5.04 -3.12
CA LEU A 182 10.51 -5.73 -4.23
C LEU A 182 9.97 -5.26 -5.58
N TRP A 183 8.65 -5.36 -5.78
CA TRP A 183 8.03 -5.02 -7.06
C TRP A 183 8.04 -3.52 -7.36
N SER A 184 7.91 -2.65 -6.36
CA SER A 184 8.07 -1.20 -6.55
C SER A 184 9.51 -0.82 -6.91
N CYS A 185 10.50 -1.53 -6.37
CA CYS A 185 11.90 -1.35 -6.77
C CYS A 185 12.11 -1.78 -8.22
N ARG A 186 11.60 -2.95 -8.62
CA ARG A 186 11.67 -3.45 -10.00
C ARG A 186 11.00 -2.47 -10.98
N GLU A 187 9.81 -1.95 -10.65
CA GLU A 187 9.15 -0.93 -11.48
C GLU A 187 9.98 0.36 -11.58
N SER A 188 10.60 0.79 -10.48
CA SER A 188 11.50 1.95 -10.49
C SER A 188 12.73 1.76 -11.38
N VAL A 189 13.29 0.55 -11.43
CA VAL A 189 14.40 0.20 -12.33
C VAL A 189 13.92 0.21 -13.78
N TRP A 190 12.76 -0.39 -14.07
CA TRP A 190 12.14 -0.32 -15.40
C TRP A 190 12.00 1.12 -15.88
N ASP A 191 11.37 1.97 -15.08
CA ASP A 191 11.08 3.36 -15.44
C ASP A 191 12.34 4.19 -15.68
N LYS A 192 13.43 3.91 -14.97
CA LYS A 192 14.69 4.69 -15.06
C LYS A 192 15.65 4.19 -16.13
N THR A 193 15.65 2.89 -16.40
CA THR A 193 16.73 2.25 -17.16
C THR A 193 16.25 1.66 -18.48
N PHE A 194 15.01 1.20 -18.55
CA PHE A 194 14.53 0.45 -19.71
C PHE A 194 13.46 1.21 -20.49
N ARG A 195 12.53 1.89 -19.84
CA ARG A 195 11.37 2.50 -20.49
C ARG A 195 11.73 3.51 -21.58
N GLY A 196 11.48 3.15 -22.84
CA GLY A 196 11.78 4.00 -23.99
C GLY A 196 13.26 4.02 -24.40
N GLU A 197 14.10 3.21 -23.74
CA GLU A 197 15.55 3.18 -23.93
C GLU A 197 15.99 1.94 -24.70
N THR A 198 17.23 1.96 -25.20
CA THR A 198 17.89 0.77 -25.76
C THR A 198 18.96 0.27 -24.80
N VAL A 199 18.81 -0.97 -24.31
CA VAL A 199 19.73 -1.57 -23.33
C VAL A 199 20.24 -2.89 -23.87
N GLY A 200 21.57 -3.02 -23.99
CA GLY A 200 22.19 -4.25 -24.50
C GLY A 200 21.81 -4.60 -25.94
N GLY A 201 21.48 -3.60 -26.77
CA GLY A 201 21.05 -3.78 -28.17
C GLY A 201 19.55 -4.05 -28.36
N THR A 202 18.78 -4.19 -27.27
CA THR A 202 17.32 -4.35 -27.32
C THR A 202 16.63 -3.02 -27.03
N SER A 203 15.71 -2.60 -27.90
CA SER A 203 14.89 -1.40 -27.69
C SER A 203 13.63 -1.76 -26.89
N PHE A 204 13.31 -0.95 -25.89
CA PHE A 204 12.16 -1.17 -25.01
C PHE A 204 11.09 -0.09 -25.22
N PRO A 205 9.80 -0.46 -25.11
CA PRO A 205 8.71 0.48 -25.35
C PRO A 205 8.67 1.58 -24.26
N ASN A 206 8.32 2.80 -24.66
CA ASN A 206 8.00 3.87 -23.72
C ASN A 206 6.61 3.64 -23.09
N ASN A 207 6.50 2.62 -22.25
CA ASN A 207 5.25 2.21 -21.61
C ASN A 207 5.50 1.69 -20.19
N ARG A 208 4.44 1.58 -19.37
CA ARG A 208 4.52 1.15 -17.97
C ARG A 208 4.96 -0.31 -17.87
N PHE A 209 5.74 -0.66 -16.84
CA PHE A 209 6.21 -2.04 -16.61
C PHE A 209 5.05 -3.04 -16.59
N SER A 210 3.99 -2.72 -15.85
CA SER A 210 2.74 -3.49 -15.80
C SER A 210 2.10 -3.70 -17.18
N ALA A 211 2.18 -2.71 -18.07
CA ALA A 211 1.62 -2.83 -19.41
C ALA A 211 2.46 -3.69 -20.36
N VAL A 212 3.77 -3.71 -20.14
CA VAL A 212 4.72 -4.41 -21.01
C VAL A 212 4.79 -5.90 -20.68
N PHE A 213 4.89 -6.26 -19.40
CA PHE A 213 5.12 -7.65 -19.00
C PHE A 213 3.87 -8.37 -18.50
N PHE A 214 2.90 -7.65 -17.92
CA PHE A 214 1.82 -8.28 -17.16
C PHE A 214 0.48 -8.32 -17.89
N GLN A 215 0.41 -7.84 -19.14
CA GLN A 215 -0.86 -7.63 -19.86
C GLN A 215 -0.83 -8.18 -21.30
N PRO A 216 -0.58 -9.48 -21.49
CA PRO A 216 -0.25 -10.04 -22.82
C PRO A 216 -1.42 -10.03 -23.83
N PHE A 217 -2.69 -10.00 -23.38
CA PHE A 217 -3.84 -10.04 -24.31
C PHE A 217 -4.65 -8.75 -24.36
N TYR A 218 -4.63 -7.95 -23.29
CA TYR A 218 -5.49 -6.79 -23.16
C TYR A 218 -4.69 -5.63 -22.56
N ALA A 219 -3.83 -5.04 -23.40
CA ALA A 219 -2.95 -3.92 -23.06
C ALA A 219 -3.67 -2.87 -22.20
N GLY A 220 -3.28 -2.77 -20.93
CA GLY A 220 -3.76 -1.78 -19.97
C GLY A 220 -4.95 -2.20 -19.09
N GLN A 221 -5.54 -3.38 -19.27
CA GLN A 221 -6.81 -3.71 -18.60
C GLN A 221 -6.67 -4.20 -17.16
N THR A 222 -7.65 -3.79 -16.37
CA THR A 222 -7.85 -4.05 -14.95
C THR A 222 -9.11 -4.89 -14.76
N PHE A 223 -9.17 -5.67 -13.67
CA PHE A 223 -10.19 -6.71 -13.48
C PHE A 223 -10.95 -6.60 -12.17
N GLY A 224 -12.13 -7.24 -12.12
CA GLY A 224 -13.01 -7.21 -10.97
C GLY A 224 -13.66 -5.84 -10.72
N LEU A 225 -14.41 -5.73 -9.62
CA LEU A 225 -15.00 -4.45 -9.19
C LEU A 225 -13.94 -3.43 -8.76
N GLY A 226 -12.80 -3.90 -8.25
CA GLY A 226 -11.70 -3.03 -7.86
C GLY A 226 -10.87 -2.52 -9.04
N GLN A 227 -11.01 -3.08 -10.25
CA GLN A 227 -10.11 -2.74 -11.36
C GLN A 227 -8.62 -2.90 -10.96
N ILE A 228 -8.26 -4.05 -10.38
CA ILE A 228 -6.87 -4.36 -10.02
C ILE A 228 -6.11 -4.93 -11.22
N ASN A 229 -4.83 -4.56 -11.38
CA ASN A 229 -3.93 -5.17 -12.36
C ASN A 229 -2.99 -6.21 -11.70
N PRO A 230 -2.39 -7.13 -12.47
CA PRO A 230 -1.56 -8.21 -11.91
C PRO A 230 -0.35 -7.73 -11.10
N LEU A 231 0.36 -6.68 -11.54
CA LEU A 231 1.52 -6.16 -10.81
C LEU A 231 1.10 -5.61 -9.44
N THR A 232 -0.02 -4.88 -9.38
CA THR A 232 -0.57 -4.39 -8.10
C THR A 232 -0.97 -5.54 -7.17
N ALA A 233 -1.52 -6.64 -7.71
CA ALA A 233 -1.83 -7.81 -6.90
C ALA A 233 -0.55 -8.48 -6.35
N LEU A 234 0.48 -8.65 -7.17
CA LEU A 234 1.79 -9.15 -6.72
C LEU A 234 2.42 -8.25 -5.65
N MET A 235 2.35 -6.93 -5.82
CA MET A 235 2.80 -5.95 -4.82
C MET A 235 2.08 -6.11 -3.47
N MET A 236 0.78 -6.38 -3.48
CA MET A 236 -0.06 -6.45 -2.28
C MET A 236 -0.15 -7.86 -1.66
N THR A 237 0.39 -8.88 -2.32
CA THR A 237 0.10 -10.28 -1.98
C THR A 237 0.47 -10.66 -0.54
N ASP A 238 1.56 -10.12 -0.01
CA ASP A 238 1.95 -10.37 1.40
C ASP A 238 0.90 -9.87 2.39
N THR A 239 0.37 -8.66 2.16
CA THR A 239 -0.66 -8.07 3.03
C THR A 239 -1.96 -8.85 2.90
N VAL A 240 -2.33 -9.23 1.67
CA VAL A 240 -3.56 -10.00 1.42
C VAL A 240 -3.49 -11.40 2.01
N ALA A 241 -2.36 -12.10 1.86
CA ALA A 241 -2.14 -13.39 2.49
C ALA A 241 -2.23 -13.30 4.02
N ARG A 242 -1.61 -12.28 4.61
CA ARG A 242 -1.64 -12.06 6.07
C ARG A 242 -3.03 -11.74 6.61
N VAL A 243 -3.79 -10.88 5.94
CA VAL A 243 -5.08 -10.36 6.45
C VAL A 243 -6.25 -11.27 6.08
N SER A 244 -6.25 -11.81 4.85
CA SER A 244 -7.37 -12.59 4.31
C SER A 244 -7.10 -14.09 4.23
N GLY A 245 -5.86 -14.55 4.48
CA GLY A 245 -5.51 -15.97 4.45
C GLY A 245 -5.45 -16.59 3.05
N TYR A 246 -5.46 -15.77 1.99
CA TYR A 246 -5.27 -16.25 0.63
C TYR A 246 -3.81 -16.65 0.37
N GLU A 247 -3.59 -17.52 -0.60
CA GLU A 247 -2.25 -17.90 -1.02
C GLU A 247 -1.47 -16.70 -1.57
N ARG A 248 -0.15 -16.71 -1.35
CA ARG A 248 0.72 -15.71 -1.97
C ARG A 248 0.77 -15.95 -3.48
N LEU A 249 0.77 -14.84 -4.21
CA LEU A 249 0.88 -14.81 -5.65
C LEU A 249 2.34 -14.86 -6.09
N ASP A 250 2.59 -15.54 -7.21
CA ASP A 250 3.90 -15.73 -7.81
C ASP A 250 3.84 -15.31 -9.28
N GLU A 251 4.83 -14.55 -9.75
CA GLU A 251 4.94 -14.09 -11.14
C GLU A 251 5.06 -15.22 -12.17
N ASN A 252 5.51 -16.40 -11.75
CA ASN A 252 5.60 -17.58 -12.60
C ASN A 252 4.23 -18.26 -12.78
N SER A 253 3.23 -17.88 -11.97
CA SER A 253 1.88 -18.46 -11.97
C SER A 253 0.84 -17.46 -12.46
N ALA A 254 1.02 -16.96 -13.70
CA ALA A 254 0.17 -15.90 -14.26
C ALA A 254 -1.34 -16.22 -14.18
N ALA A 255 -1.72 -17.48 -14.42
CA ALA A 255 -3.12 -17.92 -14.32
C ALA A 255 -3.72 -17.70 -12.92
N GLU A 256 -2.97 -18.03 -11.86
CA GLU A 256 -3.42 -17.83 -10.48
C GLU A 256 -3.50 -16.34 -10.11
N VAL A 257 -2.56 -15.52 -10.59
CA VAL A 257 -2.64 -14.06 -10.41
C VAL A 257 -3.91 -13.49 -11.05
N TYR A 258 -4.23 -13.92 -12.27
CA TYR A 258 -5.42 -13.47 -12.98
C TYR A 258 -6.71 -13.96 -12.32
N LYS A 259 -6.74 -15.22 -11.88
CA LYS A 259 -7.84 -15.78 -11.11
C LYS A 259 -8.09 -14.98 -9.84
N ALA A 260 -7.06 -14.62 -9.10
CA ALA A 260 -7.17 -13.82 -7.88
C ALA A 260 -7.77 -12.42 -8.11
N ILE A 261 -7.37 -11.72 -9.18
CA ILE A 261 -7.89 -10.37 -9.47
C ILE A 261 -9.28 -10.38 -10.14
N MET A 262 -9.67 -11.51 -10.74
CA MET A 262 -11.00 -11.71 -11.35
C MET A 262 -12.03 -12.24 -10.36
N ASP A 263 -11.61 -12.98 -9.34
CA ASP A 263 -12.49 -13.44 -8.27
C ASP A 263 -13.03 -12.23 -7.47
N PRO A 264 -14.36 -12.09 -7.31
CA PRO A 264 -14.94 -10.93 -6.66
C PRO A 264 -14.47 -10.70 -5.21
N ASP A 265 -14.20 -11.76 -4.46
CA ASP A 265 -13.87 -11.66 -3.04
C ASP A 265 -12.39 -11.34 -2.83
N GLN A 266 -11.52 -12.03 -3.56
CA GLN A 266 -10.10 -11.71 -3.59
C GLN A 266 -9.84 -10.31 -4.15
N SER A 267 -10.55 -9.91 -5.21
CA SER A 267 -10.41 -8.57 -5.80
C SER A 267 -10.74 -7.45 -4.79
N LEU A 268 -11.77 -7.63 -3.95
CA LEU A 268 -12.07 -6.69 -2.86
C LEU A 268 -10.95 -6.65 -1.80
N ALA A 269 -10.34 -7.80 -1.49
CA ALA A 269 -9.22 -7.86 -0.54
C ALA A 269 -7.98 -7.11 -1.07
N TYR A 270 -7.62 -7.31 -2.33
CA TYR A 270 -6.53 -6.57 -2.99
C TYR A 270 -6.81 -5.06 -3.03
N MET A 271 -8.04 -4.67 -3.34
CA MET A 271 -8.46 -3.28 -3.30
C MET A 271 -8.32 -2.65 -1.91
N ALA A 272 -8.78 -3.33 -0.86
CA ALA A 272 -8.63 -2.86 0.51
C ALA A 272 -7.16 -2.74 0.92
N ALA A 273 -6.31 -3.69 0.50
CA ALA A 273 -4.87 -3.64 0.74
C ALA A 273 -4.21 -2.39 0.11
N VAL A 274 -4.54 -2.05 -1.14
CA VAL A 274 -4.01 -0.87 -1.83
C VAL A 274 -4.39 0.43 -1.09
N ILE A 275 -5.65 0.53 -0.66
CA ILE A 275 -6.16 1.70 0.07
C ILE A 275 -5.46 1.81 1.43
N ARG A 276 -5.40 0.73 2.20
CA ARG A 276 -4.72 0.68 3.51
C ARG A 276 -3.25 1.10 3.38
N HIS A 277 -2.55 0.55 2.39
CA HIS A 277 -1.15 0.89 2.11
C HIS A 277 -0.98 2.38 1.83
N SER A 278 -1.87 2.98 1.03
CA SER A 278 -1.83 4.41 0.73
C SER A 278 -1.98 5.26 1.99
N ILE A 279 -2.90 4.91 2.89
CA ILE A 279 -3.10 5.61 4.16
C ILE A 279 -1.86 5.46 5.06
N ASP A 280 -1.30 4.25 5.19
CA ASP A 280 -0.13 3.97 6.03
C ASP A 280 1.12 4.72 5.57
N VAL A 281 1.36 4.74 4.26
CA VAL A 281 2.54 5.38 3.68
C VAL A 281 2.46 6.89 3.81
N TYR A 282 1.29 7.52 3.58
CA TYR A 282 1.14 8.95 3.79
C TYR A 282 1.34 9.32 5.27
N ARG A 283 0.80 8.51 6.18
CA ARG A 283 0.96 8.72 7.63
C ARG A 283 2.42 8.61 8.07
N SER A 284 3.14 7.62 7.56
CA SER A 284 4.50 7.28 8.02
C SER A 284 5.63 8.02 7.29
N VAL A 285 5.42 8.42 6.04
CA VAL A 285 6.44 9.07 5.20
C VAL A 285 6.22 10.56 5.08
N ALA A 286 4.96 11.00 4.96
CA ALA A 286 4.60 12.41 4.78
C ALA A 286 4.06 13.08 6.04
N ASP A 287 3.98 12.36 7.16
CA ASP A 287 3.40 12.80 8.43
C ASP A 287 1.96 13.34 8.25
N ILE A 288 1.21 12.78 7.30
CA ILE A 288 -0.16 13.20 6.97
C ILE A 288 -1.10 12.00 7.04
N ASP A 289 -2.09 12.07 7.93
CA ASP A 289 -3.15 11.08 8.02
C ASP A 289 -4.28 11.41 7.05
N ILE A 290 -4.37 10.61 5.97
CA ILE A 290 -5.41 10.74 4.94
C ILE A 290 -6.63 9.85 5.20
N SER A 291 -6.72 9.17 6.36
CA SER A 291 -7.82 8.22 6.67
C SER A 291 -9.20 8.88 6.74
N ASN A 292 -9.27 10.20 6.83
CA ASN A 292 -10.54 10.92 6.88
C ASN A 292 -10.93 11.51 5.52
N ASN A 293 -10.12 11.38 4.47
CA ASN A 293 -10.42 11.96 3.16
C ASN A 293 -10.49 10.87 2.07
N PRO A 294 -11.69 10.32 1.77
CA PRO A 294 -11.83 9.28 0.77
C PRO A 294 -11.50 9.74 -0.65
N GLY A 295 -11.67 11.03 -0.97
CA GLY A 295 -11.24 11.59 -2.25
C GLY A 295 -9.74 11.47 -2.49
N ILE A 296 -8.91 11.70 -1.47
CA ILE A 296 -7.46 11.49 -1.62
C ILE A 296 -7.11 10.01 -1.77
N THR A 297 -7.73 9.12 -0.99
CA THR A 297 -7.47 7.69 -1.20
C THR A 297 -7.93 7.21 -2.58
N ALA A 298 -9.04 7.72 -3.10
CA ALA A 298 -9.51 7.42 -4.46
C ALA A 298 -8.59 8.02 -5.54
N THR A 299 -8.04 9.20 -5.28
CA THR A 299 -7.01 9.82 -6.14
C THR A 299 -5.80 8.90 -6.24
N LEU A 300 -5.26 8.45 -5.10
CA LEU A 300 -4.10 7.56 -5.04
C LEU A 300 -4.38 6.18 -5.64
N TYR A 301 -5.60 5.66 -5.45
CA TYR A 301 -6.05 4.43 -6.09
C TYR A 301 -5.99 4.52 -7.61
N ASN A 302 -6.40 5.66 -8.17
CA ASN A 302 -6.42 5.88 -9.61
C ASN A 302 -5.04 6.08 -10.23
N ILE A 303 -4.18 6.84 -9.55
CA ILE A 303 -2.89 7.28 -10.13
C ILE A 303 -1.69 6.45 -9.67
N GLY A 304 -1.88 5.58 -8.68
CA GLY A 304 -0.86 4.70 -8.13
C GLY A 304 0.33 5.40 -7.46
N ASN A 305 1.36 4.59 -7.15
CA ASN A 305 2.65 5.00 -6.58
C ASN A 305 2.57 5.87 -5.31
N PRO A 306 1.82 5.44 -4.26
CA PRO A 306 1.65 6.25 -3.05
C PRO A 306 2.98 6.55 -2.34
N ASP A 307 3.95 5.63 -2.34
CA ASP A 307 5.27 5.81 -1.70
C ASP A 307 6.08 6.95 -2.30
N GLN A 308 6.18 6.97 -3.63
CA GLN A 308 6.91 8.03 -4.32
C GLN A 308 6.23 9.39 -4.10
N ARG A 309 4.90 9.41 -4.10
CA ARG A 309 4.10 10.63 -3.90
C ARG A 309 4.20 11.15 -2.47
N ALA A 310 4.11 10.26 -1.47
CA ALA A 310 4.30 10.60 -0.07
C ALA A 310 5.73 11.11 0.18
N ALA A 311 6.75 10.44 -0.36
CA ALA A 311 8.13 10.88 -0.25
C ALA A 311 8.37 12.25 -0.92
N ALA A 312 7.77 12.49 -2.09
CA ALA A 312 7.84 13.79 -2.77
C ALA A 312 7.15 14.89 -1.94
N LEU A 313 5.97 14.60 -1.38
CA LEU A 313 5.26 15.54 -0.52
C LEU A 313 6.04 15.85 0.76
N ALA A 314 6.57 14.81 1.41
CA ALA A 314 7.45 14.97 2.57
C ALA A 314 8.66 15.85 2.25
N ALA A 315 9.28 15.63 1.08
CA ALA A 315 10.42 16.43 0.64
C ALA A 315 10.08 17.92 0.47
N LYS A 316 8.91 18.24 -0.09
CA LYS A 316 8.44 19.62 -0.21
C LYS A 316 8.14 20.25 1.15
N ASN A 317 7.47 19.51 2.04
CA ASN A 317 7.09 19.98 3.37
C ASN A 317 8.28 20.24 4.31
N ARG A 318 9.48 19.72 3.99
CA ARG A 318 10.73 20.09 4.67
C ARG A 318 11.13 21.55 4.49
N SER A 319 10.63 22.23 3.45
CA SER A 319 10.90 23.66 3.21
C SER A 319 10.16 24.61 4.16
N GLY A 320 9.27 24.08 5.00
CA GLY A 320 8.56 24.83 6.05
C GLY A 320 7.12 25.20 5.71
N THR A 321 6.76 25.25 4.42
CA THR A 321 5.36 25.41 3.99
C THR A 321 4.71 24.05 3.91
N VAL A 322 3.60 23.87 4.62
CA VAL A 322 2.83 22.62 4.62
C VAL A 322 1.95 22.57 3.38
N GLU A 323 2.31 21.74 2.42
CA GLU A 323 1.45 21.30 1.34
C GLU A 323 0.63 20.07 1.76
N TRP A 324 -0.62 20.04 1.30
CA TRP A 324 -1.51 18.88 1.43
C TRP A 324 -1.54 18.10 0.11
N PRO A 325 -1.83 16.79 0.13
CA PRO A 325 -2.18 16.11 -1.11
C PRO A 325 -3.47 16.70 -1.68
N GLU A 326 -3.55 16.75 -3.01
CA GLU A 326 -4.69 17.30 -3.75
C GLU A 326 -5.40 16.19 -4.50
N GLU A 327 -6.71 16.35 -4.67
CA GLU A 327 -7.51 15.41 -5.44
C GLU A 327 -7.20 15.52 -6.94
N ASN A 328 -7.25 14.40 -7.65
CA ASN A 328 -7.51 14.43 -9.08
C ASN A 328 -9.04 14.48 -9.34
N TYR A 329 -9.44 14.48 -10.62
CA TYR A 329 -10.86 14.44 -11.01
C TYR A 329 -11.66 13.28 -10.34
N TYR A 330 -10.98 12.17 -10.04
CA TYR A 330 -11.54 11.00 -9.37
C TYR A 330 -11.88 11.29 -7.91
N GLY A 331 -10.86 11.72 -7.15
CA GLY A 331 -11.03 12.07 -5.76
C GLY A 331 -12.00 13.22 -5.56
N TRP A 332 -11.98 14.17 -6.49
CA TRP A 332 -12.84 15.33 -6.41
C TRP A 332 -14.32 14.97 -6.47
N LEU A 333 -14.70 14.08 -7.40
CA LEU A 333 -16.06 13.55 -7.48
C LEU A 333 -16.46 12.82 -6.20
N VAL A 334 -15.57 11.98 -5.67
CA VAL A 334 -15.85 11.19 -4.44
C VAL A 334 -16.15 12.11 -3.26
N ASN A 335 -15.37 13.18 -3.09
CA ASN A 335 -15.57 14.16 -2.03
C ASN A 335 -16.82 15.01 -2.27
N GLU A 336 -17.11 15.41 -3.52
CA GLU A 336 -18.34 16.12 -3.88
C GLU A 336 -19.59 15.28 -3.55
N LYS A 337 -19.54 13.98 -3.87
CA LYS A 337 -20.63 13.02 -3.67
C LYS A 337 -20.62 12.34 -2.30
N LEU A 338 -19.73 12.75 -1.40
CA LEU A 338 -19.52 12.09 -0.12
C LEU A 338 -20.81 11.92 0.72
N PRO A 339 -21.73 12.91 0.80
CA PRO A 339 -22.98 12.72 1.51
C PRO A 339 -23.86 11.62 0.92
N GLU A 340 -23.96 11.54 -0.40
CA GLU A 340 -24.74 10.50 -1.11
C GLU A 340 -24.11 9.11 -0.91
N LEU A 341 -22.78 9.03 -0.91
CA LEU A 341 -22.04 7.77 -0.75
C LEU A 341 -22.04 7.27 0.70
N LYS A 342 -21.94 8.17 1.69
CA LYS A 342 -22.05 7.83 3.12
C LYS A 342 -23.43 7.25 3.43
N ALA A 343 -24.50 7.67 2.73
CA ALA A 343 -25.85 7.12 2.90
C ALA A 343 -26.00 5.64 2.48
N LEU A 344 -25.00 5.05 1.81
CA LEU A 344 -24.98 3.63 1.44
C LEU A 344 -24.45 2.74 2.59
N LEU A 345 -23.79 3.33 3.58
CA LEU A 345 -23.09 2.64 4.68
C LEU A 345 -23.94 2.60 5.94
#